data_AF-A0A1U7PI69-F1
#
_entry.id   AF-A0A1U7PI69-F1
#
_cell.length_a   1.000
_cell.length_b   1.000
_cell.length_c   1.000
_cell.angle_alpha   90.00
_cell.angle_beta   90.00
_cell.angle_gamma   90.00
#
_symmetry.space_group_name_H-M   'P 1'
#
loop_
_entity.id
_entity.type
_entity.pdbx_description
1 polymer ?
#
loop_
_entity_poly.entity_id
_entity_poly.type
_entity_poly.pdbx_seq_one_letter_code
_entity_poly.pdbx_strand_id
1 'polypeptide(L)'
;MQQSSFSEEAIAQKGIQRIATWGKVMGIIMMIGGALSAIGGLFYFIVGAIPGALSVFLGWLVYKTGDAATAIRRSGDTRALGDLLHNYGLYLFISFIMLVVTVVGSLLLFMILGVFIFSSFNNGF
;
A
#
# COMPACT_ATOMS: atom_id res chain seq x y z
N MET A 1 20.00 -18.00 30.80
CA MET A 1 19.08 -16.88 30.46
C MET A 1 19.64 -15.93 29.40
N GLN A 2 20.95 -15.92 29.11
CA GLN A 2 21.56 -15.00 28.12
C GLN A 2 21.39 -15.43 26.65
N GLN A 3 21.02 -16.70 26.40
CA GLN A 3 20.91 -17.24 25.04
C GLN A 3 19.63 -16.78 24.30
N SER A 4 18.57 -16.42 25.03
CA SER A 4 17.32 -15.93 24.44
C SER A 4 17.45 -14.50 23.91
N SER A 5 18.12 -13.59 24.62
CA SER A 5 18.26 -12.19 24.21
C SER A 5 19.06 -12.05 22.91
N PHE A 6 20.16 -12.80 22.76
CA PHE A 6 20.93 -12.84 21.50
C PHE A 6 20.11 -13.35 20.31
N SER A 7 19.19 -14.29 20.54
CA SER A 7 18.31 -14.80 19.47
C SER A 7 17.27 -13.77 19.04
N GLU A 8 16.70 -13.03 19.99
CA GLU A 8 15.70 -11.99 19.75
C GLU A 8 16.28 -10.80 18.98
N GLU A 9 17.48 -10.34 19.38
CA GLU A 9 18.20 -9.27 18.68
C GLU A 9 18.54 -9.65 17.23
N ALA A 10 18.99 -10.89 17.01
CA ALA A 10 19.29 -11.39 15.67
C ALA A 10 18.04 -11.47 14.79
N ILE A 11 16.89 -11.86 15.36
CA ILE A 11 15.60 -11.88 14.66
C ILE A 11 15.15 -10.47 14.31
N ALA A 12 15.23 -9.53 15.25
CA ALA A 12 14.88 -8.13 15.04
C ALA A 12 15.73 -7.51 13.91
N GLN A 13 17.05 -7.72 13.94
CA GLN A 13 17.97 -7.24 12.91
C GLN A 13 17.64 -7.81 11.52
N LYS A 14 17.32 -9.11 11.43
CA LYS A 14 16.87 -9.72 10.17
C LYS A 14 15.54 -9.13 9.69
N GLY A 15 14.61 -8.85 10.59
CA GLY A 15 13.33 -8.19 10.28
C GLY A 15 13.55 -6.80 9.67
N ILE A 16 14.34 -5.96 10.35
CA ILE A 16 14.68 -4.61 9.87
C ILE A 16 15.45 -4.69 8.53
N GLN A 17 16.33 -5.67 8.34
CA GLN A 17 17.02 -5.87 7.06
C GLN A 17 16.03 -6.18 5.92
N ARG A 18 15.04 -7.05 6.17
CA ARG A 18 14.02 -7.35 5.16
C ARG A 18 13.18 -6.13 4.84
N ILE A 19 12.78 -5.33 5.84
CA ILE A 19 12.03 -4.08 5.63
C ILE A 19 12.87 -3.07 4.83
N ALA A 20 14.17 -2.96 5.13
CA ALA A 20 15.07 -2.06 4.41
C ALA A 20 15.16 -2.38 2.91
N THR A 21 15.30 -3.66 2.56
CA THR A 21 15.40 -4.07 1.15
C THR A 21 14.02 -4.06 0.47
N TRP A 22 13.06 -4.79 1.04
CA TRP A 22 11.76 -4.98 0.40
C TRP A 22 10.86 -3.76 0.47
N GLY A 23 10.95 -2.94 1.52
CA GLY A 23 10.24 -1.66 1.57
C GLY A 23 10.66 -0.71 0.44
N LYS A 24 11.96 -0.63 0.15
CA LYS A 24 12.45 0.19 -0.96
C LYS A 24 12.00 -0.36 -2.33
N VAL A 25 12.20 -1.66 -2.55
CA VAL A 25 11.83 -2.31 -3.82
C VAL A 25 10.33 -2.22 -4.06
N MET A 26 9.51 -2.60 -3.08
CA MET A 26 8.06 -2.56 -3.17
C MET A 26 7.57 -1.13 -3.38
N GLY A 27 8.10 -0.17 -2.63
CA GLY A 27 7.73 1.24 -2.78
C GLY A 27 7.97 1.77 -4.20
N ILE A 28 9.12 1.45 -4.80
CA ILE A 28 9.43 1.82 -6.19
C ILE A 28 8.46 1.17 -7.17
N ILE A 29 8.20 -0.13 -7.05
CA ILE A 29 7.27 -0.85 -7.93
C ILE A 29 5.87 -0.26 -7.83
N MET A 30 5.40 0.04 -6.61
CA MET A 30 4.10 0.68 -6.37
C MET A 30 4.03 2.08 -6.99
N MET A 31 5.10 2.87 -6.87
CA MET A 31 5.16 4.20 -7.50
C MET A 31 5.08 4.11 -9.03
N ILE A 32 5.83 3.19 -9.64
CA ILE A 32 5.80 3.00 -11.09
C ILE A 32 4.42 2.50 -11.55
N GLY A 33 3.88 1.46 -10.91
CA GLY A 33 2.57 0.91 -11.24
C GLY A 33 1.44 1.92 -11.05
N GLY A 34 1.48 2.68 -9.95
CA GLY A 34 0.52 3.75 -9.67
C GLY A 34 0.59 4.88 -10.70
N ALA A 35 1.79 5.29 -11.12
CA ALA A 35 1.97 6.32 -12.14
C ALA A 35 1.41 5.88 -13.50
N LEU A 36 1.70 4.64 -13.92
CA LEU A 36 1.13 4.07 -15.15
C LEU A 36 -0.40 3.99 -15.06
N SER A 37 -0.94 3.57 -13.92
CA SER A 37 -2.39 3.53 -13.69
C SER A 37 -3.02 4.92 -13.71
N ALA A 38 -2.37 5.93 -13.12
CA ALA A 38 -2.87 7.30 -13.13
C ALA A 38 -2.94 7.88 -14.55
N ILE A 39 -1.90 7.64 -15.36
CA ILE A 39 -1.86 8.06 -16.77
C ILE A 39 -2.93 7.33 -17.58
N GLY A 40 -3.08 6.01 -17.40
CA GLY A 40 -4.14 5.25 -18.06
C GLY A 40 -5.54 5.69 -17.65
N GLY A 41 -5.73 6.02 -16.37
CA GLY A 41 -6.99 6.47 -15.80
C GLY A 41 -7.43 7.85 -16.30
N LEU A 42 -6.49 8.75 -16.61
CA LEU A 42 -6.79 10.06 -17.22
C LEU A 42 -7.60 9.94 -18.52
N PHE A 43 -7.40 8.87 -19.30
CA PHE A 43 -8.14 8.62 -20.55
C PHE A 43 -9.51 7.97 -20.35
N TYR A 44 -9.75 7.34 -19.19
CA TYR A 44 -10.94 6.55 -18.87
C TYR A 44 -11.89 7.23 -17.86
N PHE A 45 -11.84 8.57 -17.73
CA PHE A 45 -12.49 9.49 -16.76
C PHE A 45 -11.55 10.00 -15.65
N ILE A 46 -11.63 11.29 -15.33
CA ILE A 46 -10.83 12.00 -14.28
C ILE A 46 -10.81 11.24 -12.94
N VAL A 47 -11.88 10.51 -12.63
CA VAL A 47 -12.02 9.69 -11.41
C VAL A 47 -11.00 8.54 -11.35
N GLY A 48 -10.56 7.99 -12.49
CA GLY A 48 -9.60 6.89 -12.57
C GLY A 48 -8.16 7.28 -12.25
N ALA A 49 -7.80 8.56 -12.35
CA ALA A 49 -6.45 9.03 -12.04
C ALA A 49 -6.18 9.08 -10.52
N ILE A 50 -7.22 9.28 -9.71
CA ILE A 50 -7.11 9.42 -8.25
C ILE A 50 -6.58 8.13 -7.60
N PRO A 51 -7.13 6.93 -7.86
CA PRO A 51 -6.57 5.68 -7.32
C PRO A 51 -5.10 5.45 -7.71
N GLY A 52 -4.73 5.82 -8.94
CA GLY A 52 -3.35 5.73 -9.42
C GLY A 52 -2.40 6.64 -8.63
N ALA A 53 -2.78 7.91 -8.46
CA ALA A 53 -2.00 8.88 -7.69
C ALA A 53 -1.86 8.48 -6.20
N LEU A 54 -2.93 7.94 -5.60
CA LEU A 54 -2.87 7.40 -4.24
C LEU A 54 -1.93 6.19 -4.14
N SER A 55 -1.90 5.33 -5.15
CA SER A 55 -0.97 4.20 -5.21
C SER A 55 0.49 4.66 -5.28
N VAL A 56 0.77 5.77 -5.99
CA VAL A 56 2.10 6.40 -5.97
C VAL A 56 2.45 6.88 -4.56
N PHE A 57 1.53 7.58 -3.90
CA PHE A 57 1.77 8.07 -2.55
C PHE A 57 1.99 6.94 -1.53
N LEU A 58 1.21 5.86 -1.61
CA LEU A 58 1.41 4.64 -0.82
C LEU A 58 2.79 4.03 -1.08
N GLY A 59 3.22 3.95 -2.34
CA GLY A 59 4.57 3.49 -2.69
C GLY A 59 5.67 4.35 -2.07
N TRP A 60 5.48 5.67 -2.03
CA TRP A 60 6.42 6.58 -1.37
C TRP A 60 6.51 6.33 0.15
N LEU A 61 5.39 6.07 0.84
CA LEU A 61 5.38 5.73 2.27
C LEU A 61 6.11 4.41 2.56
N VAL A 62 5.90 3.39 1.73
CA VAL A 62 6.59 2.10 1.85
C VAL A 62 8.09 2.25 1.59
N TYR A 63 8.47 3.07 0.61
CA TYR A 63 9.87 3.41 0.37
C TYR A 63 10.51 4.11 1.57
N LYS A 64 9.84 5.11 2.15
CA LYS A 64 10.30 5.81 3.36
C LYS A 64 10.46 4.89 4.55
N THR A 65 9.57 3.91 4.71
CA THR A 65 9.66 2.86 5.73
C THR A 65 10.94 2.02 5.55
N GLY A 66 11.27 1.64 4.32
CA GLY A 66 12.52 0.93 4.01
C GLY A 66 13.78 1.80 4.18
N ASP A 67 13.68 3.11 3.93
CA ASP A 67 14.78 4.04 4.13
C ASP A 67 15.08 4.26 5.62
N ALA A 68 14.03 4.44 6.42
CA ALA A 68 14.14 4.49 7.88
C ALA A 68 14.72 3.18 8.45
N ALA A 69 14.29 2.01 7.97
CA ALA A 69 14.88 0.72 8.35
C ALA A 69 16.37 0.61 7.98
N THR A 70 16.80 1.22 6.88
CA THR A 70 18.21 1.29 6.51
C THR A 70 19.00 2.16 7.48
N ALA A 71 18.44 3.28 7.91
CA ALA A 71 19.05 4.18 8.88
C ALA A 71 19.22 3.49 10.25
N ILE A 72 18.19 2.81 10.76
CA ILE A 72 18.26 2.03 12.02
C ILE A 72 19.46 1.06 12.00
N ARG A 73 19.68 0.36 10.88
CA ARG A 73 20.78 -0.60 10.76
C ARG A 73 22.17 0.03 10.69
N ARG A 74 22.27 1.24 10.12
CA ARG A 74 23.56 1.90 9.88
C ARG A 74 24.01 2.75 11.07
N SER A 75 23.09 3.47 11.68
CA SER A 75 23.40 4.46 12.72
C SER A 75 22.83 4.10 14.09
N GLY A 76 22.00 3.06 14.21
CA GLY A 76 21.30 2.76 15.46
C GLY A 76 20.33 3.86 15.88
N ASP A 77 19.91 4.72 14.94
CA ASP A 77 19.08 5.88 15.23
C ASP A 77 17.68 5.44 15.65
N THR A 78 17.35 5.65 16.93
CA THR A 78 16.04 5.35 17.50
C THR A 78 14.94 6.26 16.99
N ARG A 79 15.26 7.45 16.45
CA ARG A 79 14.27 8.32 15.78
C ARG A 79 13.79 7.70 14.48
N ALA A 80 14.68 7.03 13.75
CA ALA A 80 14.32 6.32 12.52
C ALA A 80 13.33 5.17 12.77
N LEU A 81 13.26 4.61 13.98
CA LEU A 81 12.20 3.66 14.35
C LEU A 81 10.83 4.33 14.42
N GLY A 82 10.76 5.54 14.98
CA GLY A 82 9.54 6.34 14.99
C GLY A 82 9.07 6.66 13.58
N ASP A 83 9.98 7.09 12.71
CA ASP A 83 9.68 7.38 11.30
C ASP A 83 9.22 6.13 10.54
N LEU A 84 9.86 4.98 10.77
CA LEU A 84 9.46 3.70 10.19
C LEU A 84 8.01 3.38 10.56
N LEU A 85 7.68 3.41 11.85
CA LEU A 85 6.34 3.09 12.34
C LEU A 85 5.29 4.11 11.88
N HIS A 86 5.63 5.40 11.86
CA HIS A 86 4.74 6.45 11.39
C HIS A 86 4.37 6.27 9.91
N ASN A 87 5.38 6.12 9.04
CA ASN A 87 5.16 5.93 7.60
C ASN A 87 4.40 4.63 7.31
N TYR A 88 4.72 3.55 8.02
CA TYR A 88 4.02 2.28 7.88
C TYR A 88 2.57 2.36 8.39
N GLY A 89 2.32 3.05 9.50
CA GLY A 89 0.98 3.28 10.02
C GLY A 89 0.10 4.09 9.05
N LEU A 90 0.66 5.15 8.47
CA LEU A 90 -0.01 5.92 7.40
C LEU A 90 -0.31 5.06 6.17
N TYR A 91 0.64 4.21 5.76
CA TYR A 91 0.43 3.27 4.66
C TYR A 91 -0.74 2.33 4.94
N LEU A 92 -0.81 1.73 6.14
CA LEU A 92 -1.91 0.85 6.53
C LEU A 92 -3.25 1.58 6.56
N PHE A 93 -3.28 2.79 7.12
CA PHE A 93 -4.50 3.60 7.20
C PHE A 93 -5.07 3.94 5.82
N ILE A 94 -4.23 4.44 4.91
CA ILE A 94 -4.68 4.78 3.55
C ILE A 94 -5.04 3.52 2.77
N SER A 95 -4.27 2.43 2.93
CA SER A 95 -4.60 1.15 2.30
C SER A 95 -5.96 0.61 2.76
N PHE A 96 -6.29 0.77 4.04
CA PHE A 96 -7.60 0.42 4.58
C PHE A 96 -8.73 1.25 3.97
N ILE A 97 -8.55 2.58 3.86
CA ILE A 97 -9.54 3.44 3.20
C ILE A 97 -9.73 3.01 1.73
N MET A 98 -8.65 2.78 1.00
CA MET A 98 -8.69 2.31 -0.38
C MET A 98 -9.43 0.97 -0.51
N LEU A 99 -9.20 0.04 0.42
CA LEU A 99 -9.90 -1.24 0.47
C LEU A 99 -11.40 -1.03 0.67
N VAL A 100 -11.80 -0.20 1.64
CA VAL A 100 -13.22 0.11 1.90
C VAL A 100 -13.87 0.73 0.66
N VAL A 101 -13.24 1.72 0.03
CA VAL A 101 -13.75 2.36 -1.19
C VAL A 101 -13.92 1.35 -2.31
N THR A 102 -12.92 0.47 -2.50
CA THR A 102 -12.98 -0.57 -3.53
C THR A 102 -14.10 -1.57 -3.27
N VAL A 103 -14.22 -2.08 -2.05
CA VAL A 103 -15.26 -3.04 -1.67
C VAL A 103 -16.66 -2.44 -1.83
N VAL A 104 -16.89 -1.24 -1.29
CA VAL A 104 -18.19 -0.55 -1.42
C VAL A 104 -18.51 -0.26 -2.89
N GLY A 105 -17.53 0.24 -3.65
CA GLY A 105 -17.70 0.52 -5.07
C GLY A 105 -18.03 -0.74 -5.87
N SER A 106 -17.35 -1.85 -5.61
CA SER A 106 -17.64 -3.14 -6.25
C SER A 106 -19.03 -3.66 -5.90
N LEU A 107 -19.46 -3.58 -4.64
CA LEU A 107 -20.80 -4.01 -4.23
C LEU A 107 -21.91 -3.21 -4.92
N LEU A 108 -21.74 -1.88 -5.00
CA LEU A 108 -22.67 -1.01 -5.72
C LEU A 108 -22.72 -1.35 -7.22
N LEU A 109 -21.56 -1.58 -7.85
CA LEU A 109 -21.49 -1.99 -9.25
C LEU A 109 -22.20 -3.33 -9.47
N PHE A 110 -21.99 -4.32 -8.60
CA PHE A 110 -22.69 -5.62 -8.67
C PHE A 110 -24.20 -5.47 -8.51
N MET A 111 -24.68 -4.59 -7.62
CA MET A 111 -26.11 -4.30 -7.50
C MET A 111 -26.67 -3.68 -8.77
N ILE A 112 -25.99 -2.67 -9.33
CA ILE A 112 -26.43 -1.98 -10.56
C ILE A 112 -26.44 -2.95 -11.73
N LEU A 113 -25.37 -3.73 -11.92
CA LEU A 113 -25.31 -4.76 -12.97
C LEU A 113 -26.36 -5.84 -12.76
N GLY A 114 -26.59 -6.28 -11.52
CA GLY A 114 -27.61 -7.27 -11.19
C GLY A 114 -29.02 -6.78 -11.56
N VAL A 115 -29.37 -5.55 -11.19
CA VAL A 115 -30.65 -4.92 -11.56
C VAL A 115 -30.72 -4.72 -13.08
N PHE A 116 -29.65 -4.25 -13.71
CA PHE A 116 -29.60 -4.05 -15.16
C PHE A 116 -29.84 -5.36 -15.90
N ILE A 117 -29.07 -6.42 -15.59
CA ILE A 117 -29.22 -7.75 -16.18
C ILE A 117 -30.62 -8.30 -15.94
N PHE A 118 -31.12 -8.24 -14.70
CA PHE A 118 -32.47 -8.69 -14.37
C PHE A 118 -33.55 -7.93 -15.15
N SER A 119 -33.41 -6.60 -15.26
CA SER A 119 -34.33 -5.75 -16.01
C SER A 119 -34.26 -6.00 -17.53
N SER A 120 -33.08 -6.30 -18.07
CA SER A 120 -32.90 -6.66 -19.47
C SER A 120 -33.59 -7.99 -19.78
N PHE A 121 -33.44 -9.00 -18.92
CA PHE A 121 -34.18 -10.26 -19.06
C PHE A 121 -35.70 -10.11 -18.88
N ASN A 122 -36.14 -9.17 -18.04
CA ASN A 122 -37.57 -8.94 -17.79
C ASN A 122 -38.25 -8.09 -18.86
N ASN A 123 -37.55 -7.11 -19.45
CA ASN A 123 -38.12 -6.13 -20.38
C ASN A 123 -37.91 -6.49 -21.87
N GLY A 124 -37.22 -7.59 -22.16
CA GLY A 124 -36.92 -8.03 -23.53
C GLY A 124 -35.84 -7.14 -24.16
N PHE A 125 -34.56 -7.51 -24.18
CA PHE A 125 -34.02 -8.66 -24.92
C PHE A 125 -34.70 -10.01 -24.69
#